data_AF-A0A940A170-F1
#
_entry.id   AF-A0A940A170-F1
#
_cell.length_a   1.000
_cell.length_b   1.000
_cell.length_c   1.000
_cell.angle_alpha   90.00
_cell.angle_beta   90.00
_cell.angle_gamma   90.00
#
_symmetry.space_group_name_H-M   'P 1'
#
loop_
_entity.id
_entity.type
_entity.pdbx_description
1 polymer ?
#
loop_
_entity_poly.entity_id
_entity_poly.type
_entity_poly.pdbx_seq_one_letter_code
_entity_poly.pdbx_strand_id
1 'polypeptide(L)'
;MAMMERPQVTDCKGGRCWENEFASFTMKVFVPDNDLDGQTNNYGFRAPLLLVFEEEKQDMESAVNFAHDTGLADLAARYDSSVLFIYPTAEGGWSSCDSSLYADVIAEIKMIQVYKDGIVENFNFFTKTFEGFFARGAIFRADIYSFGKSADFVAKNLLKKIDGEYLWGPGEITPAMCSMENLSVMPDVERKDIAILSVGNSDEVNRAFADCEHLLIKDKAEYISDYDSFVKKFKMWCGKIEFEPDFDELNMTEDTGFVEVTTTDDNEFLPEKTPTHKVGYFAYYNKGLMDKGPVP
;
A
#
# COMPACT_ATOMS: atom_id res chain seq x y z
N MET A 1 11.63 -13.35 -6.80
CA MET A 1 12.43 -13.16 -8.04
C MET A 1 11.63 -12.20 -8.89
N ALA A 2 12.24 -11.07 -9.27
CA ALA A 2 11.58 -10.04 -10.04
C ALA A 2 10.99 -10.57 -11.35
N MET A 3 9.88 -9.95 -11.78
CA MET A 3 9.27 -10.25 -13.08
C MET A 3 10.18 -9.73 -14.19
N MET A 4 10.75 -10.61 -15.00
CA MET A 4 11.63 -10.20 -16.11
C MET A 4 10.85 -9.85 -17.38
N GLU A 5 9.60 -10.26 -17.46
CA GLU A 5 8.66 -9.92 -18.52
C GLU A 5 7.53 -9.07 -17.91
N ARG A 6 7.05 -8.07 -18.67
CA ARG A 6 5.96 -7.21 -18.20
C ARG A 6 4.70 -8.09 -18.10
N PRO A 7 4.01 -8.13 -16.95
CA PRO A 7 2.80 -8.94 -16.82
C PRO A 7 1.72 -8.43 -17.79
N GLN A 8 0.89 -9.36 -18.27
CA GLN A 8 -0.19 -9.02 -19.18
C GLN A 8 -1.27 -8.22 -18.46
N VAL A 9 -1.45 -6.97 -18.87
CA VAL A 9 -2.51 -6.09 -18.34
C VAL A 9 -3.80 -6.36 -19.10
N THR A 10 -4.90 -6.45 -18.37
CA THR A 10 -6.26 -6.60 -18.90
C THR A 10 -7.18 -5.51 -18.35
N ASP A 11 -8.09 -5.04 -19.19
CA ASP A 11 -9.16 -4.14 -18.77
C ASP A 11 -10.18 -4.92 -17.93
N CYS A 12 -10.68 -4.30 -16.88
CA CYS A 12 -11.70 -4.86 -15.99
C CYS A 12 -12.69 -3.79 -15.56
N LYS A 13 -13.66 -4.14 -14.72
CA LYS A 13 -14.68 -3.19 -14.26
C LYS A 13 -14.02 -2.08 -13.43
N GLY A 14 -14.05 -0.86 -13.96
CA GLY A 14 -13.56 0.33 -13.27
C GLY A 14 -12.05 0.37 -13.08
N GLY A 15 -11.28 -0.21 -14.00
CA GLY A 15 -9.82 -0.12 -13.96
C GLY A 15 -9.10 -1.16 -14.83
N ARG A 16 -7.84 -1.38 -14.51
CA ARG A 16 -6.97 -2.38 -15.13
C ARG A 16 -6.44 -3.36 -14.09
N CYS A 17 -6.17 -4.59 -14.50
CA CYS A 17 -5.63 -5.60 -13.61
C CYS A 17 -4.60 -6.50 -14.30
N TRP A 18 -3.75 -7.13 -13.50
CA TRP A 18 -2.77 -8.12 -13.93
C TRP A 18 -2.45 -9.08 -12.78
N GLU A 19 -1.97 -10.28 -13.11
CA GLU A 19 -1.50 -11.24 -12.11
C GLU A 19 -0.10 -11.75 -12.47
N ASN A 20 0.62 -12.19 -11.44
CA ASN A 20 1.83 -12.96 -11.59
C ASN A 20 1.96 -14.00 -10.47
N GLU A 21 2.44 -15.19 -10.82
CA GLU A 21 2.82 -16.22 -9.86
C GLU A 21 4.32 -16.15 -9.58
N PHE A 22 4.68 -15.96 -8.32
CA PHE A 22 6.05 -16.01 -7.80
C PHE A 22 6.30 -17.36 -7.13
N ALA A 23 7.54 -17.59 -6.68
CA ALA A 23 7.91 -18.86 -6.06
C ALA A 23 7.09 -19.17 -4.80
N SER A 24 6.81 -18.16 -3.96
CA SER A 24 6.14 -18.32 -2.65
C SER A 24 4.71 -17.79 -2.59
N PHE A 25 4.26 -17.00 -3.58
CA PHE A 25 2.92 -16.42 -3.60
C PHE A 25 2.44 -16.11 -5.03
N THR A 26 1.13 -16.05 -5.23
CA THR A 26 0.48 -15.38 -6.34
C THR A 26 0.13 -13.95 -5.93
N MET A 27 0.39 -12.98 -6.80
CA MET A 27 -0.07 -11.60 -6.64
C MET A 27 -0.99 -11.22 -7.79
N LYS A 28 -2.15 -10.69 -7.45
CA LYS A 28 -3.05 -9.99 -8.37
C LYS A 28 -3.06 -8.52 -8.01
N VAL A 29 -3.04 -7.66 -9.02
CA VAL A 29 -3.03 -6.21 -8.84
C VAL A 29 -4.22 -5.64 -9.57
N PHE A 30 -5.04 -4.89 -8.85
CA PHE A 30 -6.12 -4.10 -9.40
C PHE A 30 -5.80 -2.62 -9.26
N VAL A 31 -5.83 -1.92 -10.38
CA VAL A 31 -5.56 -0.49 -10.51
C VAL A 31 -6.87 0.19 -10.91
N PRO A 32 -7.60 0.82 -9.96
CA PRO A 32 -8.86 1.47 -10.26
C PRO A 32 -8.66 2.71 -11.13
N ASP A 33 -9.66 3.01 -11.95
CA ASP A 33 -9.72 4.27 -12.69
C ASP A 33 -9.79 5.45 -11.71
N ASN A 34 -9.07 6.52 -12.03
CA ASN A 34 -9.08 7.76 -11.27
C ASN A 34 -8.75 8.96 -12.17
N ASP A 35 -9.09 10.16 -11.69
CA ASP A 35 -8.88 11.42 -12.41
C ASP A 35 -7.56 12.12 -12.02
N LEU A 36 -6.69 11.46 -11.25
CA LEU A 36 -5.46 12.07 -10.73
C LEU A 36 -4.36 12.03 -11.80
N ASP A 37 -3.61 13.14 -11.91
CA ASP A 37 -2.38 13.19 -12.69
C ASP A 37 -1.19 12.62 -11.89
N GLY A 38 -1.21 11.31 -11.63
CA GLY A 38 -0.21 10.61 -10.81
C GLY A 38 1.20 10.51 -11.40
N GLN A 39 1.33 10.80 -12.71
CA GLN A 39 2.64 10.93 -13.37
C GLN A 39 3.30 12.26 -13.01
N THR A 40 2.50 13.34 -12.96
CA THR A 40 2.96 14.68 -12.61
C THR A 40 3.10 14.85 -11.10
N ASN A 41 2.10 14.41 -10.34
CA ASN A 41 2.06 14.51 -8.88
C ASN A 41 2.46 13.17 -8.24
N ASN A 42 3.57 13.17 -7.51
CA ASN A 42 4.07 11.96 -6.86
C ASN A 42 3.25 11.61 -5.60
N TYR A 43 2.17 10.85 -5.77
CA TYR A 43 1.37 10.33 -4.67
C TYR A 43 2.06 9.21 -3.88
N GLY A 44 3.21 8.70 -4.31
CA GLY A 44 3.89 7.56 -3.66
C GLY A 44 4.18 7.76 -2.17
N PHE A 45 4.36 9.00 -1.71
CA PHE A 45 4.56 9.28 -0.29
C PHE A 45 3.26 9.37 0.54
N ARG A 46 2.10 9.44 -0.13
CA ARG A 46 0.76 9.54 0.48
C ARG A 46 -0.06 8.26 0.31
N ALA A 47 0.14 7.56 -0.80
CA ALA A 47 -0.60 6.38 -1.18
C ALA A 47 -0.40 5.22 -0.19
N PRO A 48 -1.49 4.59 0.29
CA PRO A 48 -1.38 3.36 1.04
C PRO A 48 -0.91 2.22 0.15
N LEU A 49 -0.18 1.27 0.73
CA LEU A 49 0.07 -0.03 0.13
C LEU A 49 -1.00 -0.99 0.66
N LEU A 50 -2.11 -1.10 -0.08
CA LEU A 50 -3.26 -1.92 0.29
C LEU A 50 -3.00 -3.38 -0.07
N LEU A 51 -2.64 -4.19 0.94
CA LEU A 51 -2.40 -5.63 0.80
C LEU A 51 -3.62 -6.39 1.31
N VAL A 52 -4.30 -7.12 0.44
CA VAL A 52 -5.37 -8.05 0.79
C VAL A 52 -4.78 -9.46 0.81
N PHE A 53 -4.68 -10.05 1.99
CA PHE A 53 -4.28 -11.45 2.12
C PHE A 53 -5.53 -12.31 2.02
N GLU A 54 -5.69 -12.96 0.86
CA GLU A 54 -6.89 -13.72 0.53
C GLU A 54 -6.97 -14.97 1.39
N GLU A 55 -8.06 -15.22 2.11
CA GLU A 55 -8.20 -16.46 2.90
C GLU A 55 -8.07 -17.72 2.03
N GLU A 56 -8.72 -17.71 0.87
CA GLU A 56 -8.67 -18.72 -0.18
C GLU A 56 -8.34 -18.05 -1.51
N LYS A 57 -7.63 -18.75 -2.41
CA LYS A 57 -7.24 -18.18 -3.71
C LYS A 57 -8.49 -17.80 -4.52
N GLN A 58 -8.65 -16.50 -4.79
CA GLN A 58 -9.73 -16.01 -5.65
C GLN A 58 -9.27 -15.97 -7.11
N ASP A 59 -10.20 -15.94 -8.05
CA ASP A 59 -9.90 -15.49 -9.41
C ASP A 59 -9.81 -13.95 -9.48
N MET A 60 -9.34 -13.42 -10.61
CA MET A 60 -9.17 -11.97 -10.79
C MET A 60 -10.50 -11.20 -10.71
N GLU A 61 -11.58 -11.76 -11.28
CA GLU A 61 -12.90 -11.09 -11.27
C GLU A 61 -13.44 -10.95 -9.84
N SER A 62 -13.31 -12.01 -9.03
CA SER A 62 -13.71 -12.01 -7.62
C SER A 62 -12.87 -11.04 -6.80
N ALA A 63 -11.55 -10.96 -7.04
CA ALA A 63 -10.68 -9.99 -6.39
C ALA A 63 -11.07 -8.54 -6.72
N VAL A 64 -11.33 -8.24 -8.00
CA VAL A 64 -11.80 -6.91 -8.42
C VAL A 64 -13.15 -6.59 -7.79
N ASN A 65 -14.10 -7.52 -7.78
CA ASN A 65 -15.39 -7.32 -7.13
C ASN A 65 -15.25 -7.08 -5.62
N PHE A 66 -14.37 -7.82 -4.94
CA PHE A 66 -14.05 -7.59 -3.53
C PHE A 66 -13.54 -6.17 -3.29
N ALA A 67 -12.62 -5.66 -4.12
CA ALA A 67 -12.11 -4.29 -4.00
C ALA A 67 -13.24 -3.24 -4.11
N HIS A 68 -14.19 -3.44 -5.03
CA HIS A 68 -15.35 -2.56 -5.19
C HIS A 68 -16.31 -2.67 -4.01
N ASP A 69 -16.67 -3.89 -3.60
CA ASP A 69 -17.69 -4.14 -2.57
C ASP A 69 -17.24 -3.69 -1.18
N THR A 70 -15.93 -3.73 -0.92
CA THR A 70 -15.33 -3.26 0.34
C THR A 70 -15.01 -1.76 0.33
N GLY A 71 -14.96 -1.12 -0.84
CA GLY A 71 -14.53 0.27 -1.00
C GLY A 71 -13.01 0.45 -1.06
N LEU A 72 -12.22 -0.62 -1.05
CA LEU A 72 -10.76 -0.54 -1.25
C LEU A 72 -10.39 0.03 -2.63
N ALA A 73 -11.24 -0.20 -3.65
CA ALA A 73 -11.10 0.43 -4.96
C ALA A 73 -11.15 1.97 -4.87
N ASP A 74 -12.13 2.49 -4.13
CA ASP A 74 -12.27 3.93 -3.91
C ASP A 74 -11.06 4.48 -3.13
N LEU A 75 -10.60 3.76 -2.09
CA LEU A 75 -9.39 4.12 -1.36
C LEU A 75 -8.17 4.23 -2.27
N ALA A 76 -7.92 3.21 -3.10
CA ALA A 76 -6.81 3.21 -4.03
C ALA A 76 -6.92 4.36 -5.05
N ALA A 77 -8.11 4.61 -5.60
CA ALA A 77 -8.36 5.69 -6.56
C ALA A 77 -8.06 7.09 -5.97
N ARG A 78 -8.37 7.33 -4.68
CA ARG A 78 -8.10 8.60 -3.98
C ARG A 78 -6.61 8.98 -3.92
N TYR A 79 -5.71 8.02 -4.09
CA TYR A 79 -4.27 8.23 -3.94
C TYR A 79 -3.46 7.71 -5.13
N ASP A 80 -4.09 7.47 -6.28
CA ASP A 80 -3.39 6.91 -7.46
C ASP A 80 -2.62 5.62 -7.08
N SER A 81 -3.27 4.73 -6.31
CA SER A 81 -2.69 3.49 -5.80
C SER A 81 -3.33 2.26 -6.43
N SER A 82 -3.01 1.08 -5.91
CA SER A 82 -3.52 -0.21 -6.36
C SER A 82 -3.91 -1.07 -5.14
N VAL A 83 -4.80 -2.02 -5.37
CA VAL A 83 -5.14 -3.07 -4.39
C VAL A 83 -4.40 -4.34 -4.81
N LEU A 84 -3.57 -4.87 -3.92
CA LEU A 84 -2.74 -6.04 -4.17
C LEU A 84 -3.30 -7.23 -3.39
N PHE A 85 -3.71 -8.28 -4.10
CA PHE A 85 -4.22 -9.51 -3.52
C PHE A 85 -3.13 -10.57 -3.51
N ILE A 86 -2.85 -11.11 -2.34
CA ILE A 86 -1.75 -12.04 -2.10
C ILE A 86 -2.33 -13.38 -1.63
N TYR A 87 -1.87 -14.46 -2.24
CA TYR A 87 -2.16 -15.82 -1.80
C TYR A 87 -0.91 -16.72 -1.89
N PRO A 88 -0.60 -17.54 -0.88
CA PRO A 88 0.57 -18.42 -0.88
C PRO A 88 0.50 -19.51 -1.95
N THR A 89 1.64 -19.85 -2.56
CA THR A 89 1.75 -21.02 -3.46
C THR A 89 2.03 -22.32 -2.72
N ALA A 90 2.35 -22.26 -1.42
CA ALA A 90 2.68 -23.42 -0.61
C ALA A 90 1.52 -24.42 -0.54
N GLU A 91 1.86 -25.72 -0.58
CA GLU A 91 0.89 -26.78 -0.31
C GLU A 91 0.37 -26.64 1.13
N GLY A 92 -0.95 -26.51 1.29
CA GLY A 92 -1.59 -26.17 2.57
C GLY A 92 -1.86 -24.67 2.78
N GLY A 93 -1.51 -23.81 1.84
CA GLY A 93 -1.79 -22.38 1.88
C GLY A 93 -1.15 -21.70 3.09
N TRP A 94 -1.90 -20.81 3.75
CA TRP A 94 -1.40 -19.99 4.86
C TRP A 94 -0.81 -20.77 6.04
N SER A 95 -1.31 -21.98 6.32
CA SER A 95 -0.82 -22.79 7.45
C SER A 95 0.60 -23.33 7.25
N SER A 96 1.10 -23.31 6.01
CA SER A 96 2.44 -23.80 5.64
C SER A 96 3.45 -22.68 5.44
N CYS A 97 3.05 -21.43 5.67
CA CYS A 97 3.90 -20.26 5.45
C CYS A 97 4.43 -19.69 6.77
N ASP A 98 5.59 -19.05 6.70
CA ASP A 98 6.16 -18.23 7.77
C ASP A 98 6.34 -16.77 7.30
N SER A 99 6.93 -15.92 8.13
CA SER A 99 7.14 -14.50 7.83
C SER A 99 7.98 -14.23 6.57
N SER A 100 8.72 -15.22 6.03
CA SER A 100 9.46 -15.05 4.77
C SER A 100 8.55 -14.75 3.59
N LEU A 101 7.31 -15.24 3.58
CA LEU A 101 6.34 -14.91 2.54
C LEU A 101 6.08 -13.40 2.46
N TYR A 102 5.96 -12.73 3.61
CA TYR A 102 5.77 -11.28 3.63
C TYR A 102 7.02 -10.55 3.13
N ALA A 103 8.22 -11.02 3.51
CA ALA A 103 9.47 -10.47 2.97
C ALA A 103 9.57 -10.62 1.44
N ASP A 104 9.16 -11.77 0.91
CA ASP A 104 9.11 -12.01 -0.54
C ASP A 104 8.10 -11.07 -1.23
N VAL A 105 6.92 -10.85 -0.64
CA VAL A 105 5.93 -9.88 -1.18
C VAL A 105 6.51 -8.47 -1.22
N ILE A 106 7.11 -8.00 -0.14
CA ILE A 106 7.69 -6.65 -0.06
C ILE A 106 8.84 -6.47 -1.05
N ALA A 107 9.64 -7.51 -1.28
CA ALA A 107 10.73 -7.46 -2.25
C ALA A 107 10.25 -7.16 -3.69
N GLU A 108 9.02 -7.53 -4.02
CA GLU A 108 8.39 -7.35 -5.34
C GLU A 108 7.61 -6.03 -5.47
N ILE A 109 7.75 -5.13 -4.49
CA ILE A 109 7.10 -3.81 -4.46
C ILE A 109 8.17 -2.70 -4.49
N LYS A 110 7.98 -1.70 -5.36
CA LYS A 110 8.89 -0.55 -5.50
C LYS A 110 8.14 0.78 -5.58
N MET A 111 8.67 1.78 -4.89
CA MET A 111 8.13 3.15 -4.90
C MET A 111 8.84 3.98 -5.98
N ILE A 112 8.49 3.76 -7.25
CA ILE A 112 9.03 4.52 -8.39
C ILE A 112 7.93 5.40 -8.98
N GLN A 113 8.25 6.67 -9.26
CA GLN A 113 7.29 7.66 -9.77
C GLN A 113 6.90 7.43 -11.24
N VAL A 114 7.78 6.82 -12.04
CA VAL A 114 7.48 6.46 -13.43
C VAL A 114 6.90 5.06 -13.45
N TYR A 115 5.61 4.96 -13.75
CA TYR A 115 4.87 3.68 -13.75
C TYR A 115 3.74 3.75 -14.75
N LYS A 116 3.20 2.57 -15.09
CA LYS A 116 1.98 2.44 -15.88
C LYS A 116 1.25 1.18 -15.46
N ASP A 117 -0.07 1.24 -15.34
CA ASP A 117 -0.91 0.09 -14.97
C ASP A 117 -0.50 -0.52 -13.60
N GLY A 118 -0.05 0.32 -12.66
CA GLY A 118 0.46 -0.13 -11.35
C GLY A 118 1.81 -0.88 -11.41
N ILE A 119 2.49 -0.87 -12.56
CA ILE A 119 3.76 -1.56 -12.79
C ILE A 119 4.86 -0.52 -12.97
N VAL A 120 5.97 -0.70 -12.26
CA VAL A 120 7.20 0.08 -12.43
C VAL A 120 8.27 -0.76 -13.10
N GLU A 121 9.12 -0.10 -13.89
CA GLU A 121 10.36 -0.66 -14.41
C GLU A 121 11.51 -0.20 -13.52
N ASN A 122 12.25 -1.15 -12.96
CA ASN A 122 13.41 -0.82 -12.14
C ASN A 122 14.69 -0.97 -12.96
N PHE A 123 15.52 0.07 -12.89
CA PHE A 123 16.84 0.09 -13.48
C PHE A 123 17.85 0.45 -12.39
N ASN A 124 18.92 -0.33 -12.31
CA ASN A 124 20.02 0.00 -11.44
C ASN A 124 20.59 1.37 -11.83
N PHE A 125 20.59 2.32 -10.90
CA PHE A 125 21.03 3.68 -11.21
C PHE A 125 22.50 3.75 -11.65
N PHE A 126 23.37 2.91 -11.08
CA PHE A 126 24.81 2.93 -11.34
C PHE A 126 25.20 2.14 -12.59
N THR A 127 24.67 0.94 -12.76
CA THR A 127 25.03 0.05 -13.87
C THR A 127 24.14 0.24 -15.11
N LYS A 128 23.01 0.97 -14.97
CA LYS A 128 21.98 1.15 -16.00
C LYS A 128 21.40 -0.18 -16.51
N THR A 129 21.46 -1.22 -15.70
CA THR A 129 20.90 -2.54 -16.03
C THR A 129 19.45 -2.63 -15.60
N PHE A 130 18.60 -3.20 -16.45
CA PHE A 130 17.23 -3.54 -16.11
C PHE A 130 17.21 -4.63 -15.02
N GLU A 131 16.44 -4.40 -13.95
CA GLU A 131 16.35 -5.30 -12.78
C GLU A 131 14.99 -6.00 -12.67
N GLY A 132 14.02 -5.64 -13.51
CA GLY A 132 12.70 -6.26 -13.56
C GLY A 132 11.54 -5.28 -13.49
N PHE A 133 10.34 -5.85 -13.61
CA PHE A 133 9.06 -5.20 -13.35
C PHE A 133 8.60 -5.50 -11.93
N PHE A 134 8.04 -4.50 -11.27
CA PHE A 134 7.58 -4.58 -9.88
C PHE A 134 6.19 -3.95 -9.73
N ALA A 135 5.45 -4.35 -8.71
CA ALA A 135 4.24 -3.63 -8.33
C ALA A 135 4.63 -2.27 -7.74
N ARG A 136 3.90 -1.21 -8.11
CA ARG A 136 4.10 0.11 -7.50
C ARG A 136 3.49 0.13 -6.11
N GLY A 137 4.24 0.62 -5.13
CA GLY A 137 3.71 0.80 -3.78
C GLY A 137 4.72 1.38 -2.80
N ALA A 138 4.21 1.94 -1.70
CA ALA A 138 5.00 2.51 -0.61
C ALA A 138 5.08 1.53 0.56
N ILE A 139 6.19 0.79 0.66
CA ILE A 139 6.37 -0.30 1.64
C ILE A 139 6.24 0.16 3.11
N PHE A 140 6.55 1.42 3.41
CA PHE A 140 6.41 2.01 4.74
C PHE A 140 4.94 2.33 5.11
N ARG A 141 4.00 2.15 4.18
CA ARG A 141 2.55 2.26 4.38
C ARG A 141 1.84 0.94 4.07
N ALA A 142 2.49 -0.18 4.38
CA ALA A 142 1.89 -1.50 4.23
C ALA A 142 0.71 -1.66 5.18
N ASP A 143 -0.49 -1.64 4.60
CA ASP A 143 -1.77 -1.83 5.26
C ASP A 143 -2.31 -3.21 4.89
N ILE A 144 -2.23 -4.16 5.82
CA ILE A 144 -2.64 -5.55 5.59
C ILE A 144 -4.09 -5.74 6.00
N TYR A 145 -4.93 -6.21 5.08
CA TYR A 145 -6.30 -6.68 5.31
C TYR A 145 -6.33 -8.20 5.20
N SER A 146 -6.74 -8.89 6.26
CA SER A 146 -6.62 -10.34 6.38
C SER A 146 -7.83 -10.95 7.10
N PHE A 147 -8.15 -12.21 6.76
CA PHE A 147 -9.41 -12.88 7.11
C PHE A 147 -9.17 -14.36 7.40
N GLY A 148 -9.77 -14.87 8.48
CA GLY A 148 -9.73 -16.30 8.80
C GLY A 148 -8.29 -16.84 8.80
N LYS A 149 -8.00 -17.81 7.93
CA LYS A 149 -6.65 -18.41 7.83
C LYS A 149 -5.54 -17.40 7.51
N SER A 150 -5.82 -16.39 6.70
CA SER A 150 -4.79 -15.38 6.39
C SER A 150 -4.57 -14.43 7.56
N ALA A 151 -5.62 -14.12 8.33
CA ALA A 151 -5.49 -13.38 9.59
C ALA A 151 -4.71 -14.19 10.63
N ASP A 152 -4.94 -15.50 10.72
CA ASP A 152 -4.18 -16.38 11.61
C ASP A 152 -2.68 -16.40 11.28
N PHE A 153 -2.34 -16.33 9.98
CA PHE A 153 -0.96 -16.16 9.54
C PHE A 153 -0.37 -14.82 10.02
N VAL A 154 -1.09 -13.71 9.83
CA VAL A 154 -0.66 -12.37 10.28
C VAL A 154 -0.42 -12.37 11.79
N ALA A 155 -1.39 -12.86 12.56
CA ALA A 155 -1.37 -12.87 14.02
C ALA A 155 -0.22 -13.71 14.61
N LYS A 156 0.21 -14.78 13.93
CA LYS A 156 1.33 -15.65 14.36
C LYS A 156 2.69 -15.19 13.87
N ASN A 157 2.75 -14.53 12.72
CA ASN A 157 4.02 -14.34 12.02
C ASN A 157 4.42 -12.88 11.83
N LEU A 158 3.48 -11.93 11.82
CA LEU A 158 3.77 -10.56 11.39
C LEU A 158 3.74 -9.51 12.52
N LEU A 159 3.29 -9.86 13.72
CA LEU A 159 3.25 -8.95 14.88
C LEU A 159 4.59 -8.87 15.62
N LYS A 160 5.69 -8.84 14.86
CA LYS A 160 7.07 -8.85 15.33
C LYS A 160 7.98 -8.09 14.35
N LYS A 161 9.24 -7.87 14.73
CA LYS A 161 10.20 -7.24 13.82
C LYS A 161 10.45 -8.15 12.60
N ILE A 162 10.37 -7.59 11.40
CA ILE A 162 10.71 -8.28 10.15
C ILE A 162 11.77 -7.47 9.40
N ASP A 163 12.88 -8.11 9.06
CA ASP A 163 13.92 -7.54 8.19
C ASP A 163 13.74 -8.07 6.75
N GLY A 164 14.04 -7.24 5.75
CA GLY A 164 13.93 -7.56 4.33
C GLY A 164 14.48 -6.45 3.44
N GLU A 165 14.09 -6.44 2.16
CA GLU A 165 14.49 -5.40 1.20
C GLU A 165 13.62 -4.14 1.39
N TYR A 166 14.19 -3.09 1.96
CA TYR A 166 13.53 -1.79 2.18
C TYR A 166 13.81 -0.80 1.03
N LEU A 167 13.51 0.49 1.19
CA LEU A 167 13.55 1.51 0.13
C LEU A 167 14.91 1.66 -0.57
N TRP A 168 16.02 1.48 0.16
CA TRP A 168 17.39 1.72 -0.34
C TRP A 168 18.33 0.54 -0.08
N GLY A 169 17.77 -0.65 0.14
CA GLY A 169 18.50 -1.87 0.51
C GLY A 169 17.95 -2.51 1.79
N PRO A 170 18.71 -3.42 2.41
CA PRO A 170 18.24 -4.17 3.57
C PRO A 170 17.83 -3.29 4.74
N GLY A 171 16.68 -3.58 5.34
CA GLY A 171 16.14 -2.83 6.47
C GLY A 171 14.91 -3.49 7.09
N GLU A 172 14.34 -2.82 8.07
CA GLU A 172 13.12 -3.29 8.72
C GLU A 172 11.89 -2.99 7.84
N ILE A 173 11.15 -4.04 7.48
CA ILE A 173 9.97 -4.00 6.60
C ILE A 173 8.65 -4.29 7.35
N THR A 174 8.70 -4.39 8.69
CA THR A 174 7.55 -4.65 9.57
C THR A 174 6.31 -3.84 9.11
N PRO A 175 5.12 -4.45 8.98
CA PRO A 175 3.93 -3.72 8.56
C PRO A 175 3.56 -2.61 9.56
N ALA A 176 2.97 -1.52 9.05
CA ALA A 176 2.52 -0.41 9.88
C ALA A 176 1.16 -0.70 10.51
N MET A 177 0.28 -1.39 9.76
CA MET A 177 -1.10 -1.68 10.15
C MET A 177 -1.51 -3.10 9.73
N CYS A 178 -2.12 -3.83 10.67
CA CYS A 178 -2.71 -5.15 10.46
C CYS A 178 -4.20 -5.14 10.84
N SER A 179 -5.07 -5.25 9.84
CA SER A 179 -6.50 -5.53 9.99
C SER A 179 -6.73 -7.04 9.92
N MET A 180 -7.20 -7.61 11.03
CA MET A 180 -7.35 -9.05 11.21
C MET A 180 -8.79 -9.39 11.59
N GLU A 181 -9.46 -10.12 10.71
CA GLU A 181 -10.85 -10.51 10.88
C GLU A 181 -10.99 -12.02 11.16
N ASN A 182 -11.83 -12.38 12.13
CA ASN A 182 -12.23 -13.77 12.42
C ASN A 182 -11.07 -14.75 12.69
N LEU A 183 -10.14 -14.34 13.55
CA LEU A 183 -9.02 -15.17 14.03
C LEU A 183 -9.53 -16.45 14.72
N SER A 184 -8.88 -17.57 14.39
CA SER A 184 -9.07 -18.87 15.02
C SER A 184 -7.93 -19.25 15.96
N VAL A 185 -6.89 -18.41 16.02
CA VAL A 185 -5.66 -18.65 16.80
C VAL A 185 -5.38 -17.50 17.76
N MET A 186 -4.63 -17.79 18.82
CA MET A 186 -4.11 -16.74 19.69
C MET A 186 -2.97 -15.99 18.99
N PRO A 187 -3.02 -14.65 18.91
CA PRO A 187 -1.95 -13.84 18.38
C PRO A 187 -0.64 -13.98 19.18
N ASP A 188 0.50 -13.93 18.48
CA ASP A 188 1.83 -13.90 19.06
C ASP A 188 2.46 -12.51 18.84
N VAL A 189 2.24 -11.63 19.83
CA VAL A 189 2.54 -10.19 19.71
C VAL A 189 3.86 -9.84 20.39
N GLU A 190 4.92 -9.64 19.61
CA GLU A 190 6.23 -9.19 20.09
C GLU A 190 6.40 -7.66 20.00
N ARG A 191 5.90 -7.04 18.91
CA ARG A 191 5.90 -5.58 18.71
C ARG A 191 4.55 -4.99 19.11
N LYS A 192 4.55 -4.07 20.08
CA LYS A 192 3.31 -3.45 20.63
C LYS A 192 2.89 -2.17 19.92
N ASP A 193 3.76 -1.57 19.13
CA ASP A 193 3.53 -0.34 18.39
C ASP A 193 2.88 -0.57 17.01
N ILE A 194 2.87 -1.79 16.47
CA ILE A 194 2.12 -2.10 15.24
C ILE A 194 0.64 -1.80 15.46
N ALA A 195 0.02 -1.05 14.55
CA ALA A 195 -1.38 -0.74 14.64
C ALA A 195 -2.25 -1.95 14.29
N ILE A 196 -3.24 -2.24 15.14
CA ILE A 196 -4.11 -3.41 14.99
C ILE A 196 -5.57 -2.97 14.90
N LEU A 197 -6.22 -3.39 13.82
CA LEU A 197 -7.67 -3.38 13.69
C LEU A 197 -8.17 -4.82 13.84
N SER A 198 -8.80 -5.11 14.98
CA SER A 198 -9.33 -6.44 15.32
C SER A 198 -10.84 -6.47 15.06
N VAL A 199 -11.29 -7.27 14.10
CA VAL A 199 -12.70 -7.29 13.67
C VAL A 199 -13.34 -8.65 13.87
N GLY A 200 -14.49 -8.70 14.53
CA GLY A 200 -15.27 -9.94 14.69
C GLY A 200 -14.58 -11.02 15.53
N ASN A 201 -13.48 -10.68 16.21
CA ASN A 201 -12.68 -11.59 17.02
C ASN A 201 -13.32 -11.79 18.40
N SER A 202 -13.10 -12.98 18.98
CA SER A 202 -13.60 -13.28 20.32
C SER A 202 -12.94 -12.41 21.39
N ASP A 203 -13.61 -12.23 22.53
CA ASP A 203 -13.05 -11.54 23.69
C ASP A 203 -11.72 -12.15 24.16
N GLU A 204 -11.57 -13.47 24.02
CA GLU A 204 -10.34 -14.17 24.37
C GLU A 204 -9.18 -13.76 23.47
N VAL A 205 -9.39 -13.72 22.16
CA VAL A 205 -8.40 -13.25 21.18
C VAL A 205 -8.08 -11.77 21.43
N ASN A 206 -9.11 -10.93 21.61
CA ASN A 206 -8.92 -9.49 21.83
C ASN A 206 -8.08 -9.17 23.06
N ARG A 207 -8.10 -10.01 24.10
CA ARG A 207 -7.23 -9.83 25.28
C ARG A 207 -5.74 -9.96 24.95
N ALA A 208 -5.35 -10.70 23.90
CA ALA A 208 -3.94 -10.79 23.50
C ALA A 208 -3.39 -9.46 22.97
N PHE A 209 -4.27 -8.56 22.53
CA PHE A 209 -3.90 -7.24 22.03
C PHE A 209 -3.96 -6.15 23.11
N ALA A 210 -4.33 -6.46 24.37
CA ALA A 210 -4.62 -5.45 25.39
C ALA A 210 -3.44 -4.50 25.68
N ASP A 211 -2.20 -4.96 25.50
CA ASP A 211 -0.98 -4.18 25.70
C ASP A 211 -0.45 -3.52 24.41
N CYS A 212 -1.17 -3.62 23.28
CA CYS A 212 -0.81 -2.93 22.05
C CYS A 212 -1.14 -1.43 22.15
N GLU A 213 -0.20 -0.58 21.72
CA GLU A 213 -0.30 0.87 21.81
C GLU A 213 -1.42 1.44 20.93
N HIS A 214 -1.72 0.75 19.82
CA HIS A 214 -2.65 1.19 18.79
C HIS A 214 -3.61 0.06 18.45
N LEU A 215 -4.75 0.03 19.12
CA LEU A 215 -5.75 -1.01 18.96
C LEU A 215 -7.13 -0.40 18.71
N LEU A 216 -7.79 -0.86 17.65
CA LEU A 216 -9.20 -0.64 17.38
C LEU A 216 -9.89 -2.01 17.31
N ILE A 217 -10.87 -2.25 18.18
CA ILE A 217 -11.69 -3.48 18.19
C ILE A 217 -13.09 -3.13 17.66
N LYS A 218 -13.58 -3.92 16.71
CA LYS A 218 -14.91 -3.75 16.11
C LYS A 218 -15.60 -5.09 15.88
N ASP A 219 -16.92 -5.06 15.80
CA ASP A 219 -17.70 -6.26 15.40
C ASP A 219 -17.72 -6.46 13.88
N LYS A 220 -17.63 -5.37 13.11
CA LYS A 220 -17.70 -5.37 11.65
C LYS A 220 -16.74 -4.34 11.05
N ALA A 221 -16.10 -4.70 9.95
CA ALA A 221 -15.25 -3.82 9.17
C ALA A 221 -16.08 -2.78 8.39
N GLU A 222 -15.58 -1.55 8.38
CA GLU A 222 -16.08 -0.44 7.59
C GLU A 222 -14.87 0.21 6.89
N TYR A 223 -14.28 -0.49 5.92
CA TYR A 223 -12.95 -0.19 5.35
C TYR A 223 -12.67 1.28 5.08
N ILE A 224 -13.60 2.00 4.43
CA ILE A 224 -13.40 3.43 4.16
C ILE A 224 -13.32 4.25 5.46
N SER A 225 -14.28 4.05 6.37
CA SER A 225 -14.34 4.77 7.64
C SER A 225 -13.18 4.38 8.57
N ASP A 226 -12.83 3.10 8.61
CA ASP A 226 -11.71 2.58 9.39
C ASP A 226 -10.39 3.13 8.84
N TYR A 227 -10.28 3.23 7.51
CA TYR A 227 -9.13 3.85 6.89
C TYR A 227 -8.99 5.31 7.29
N ASP A 228 -10.08 6.07 7.15
CA ASP A 228 -10.09 7.51 7.38
C ASP A 228 -9.92 7.89 8.85
N SER A 229 -10.41 7.09 9.79
CA SER A 229 -10.35 7.40 11.24
C SER A 229 -9.18 6.75 11.97
N PHE A 230 -8.63 5.65 11.45
CA PHE A 230 -7.64 4.85 12.15
C PHE A 230 -6.41 4.52 11.30
N VAL A 231 -6.57 3.82 10.17
CA VAL A 231 -5.43 3.23 9.43
C VAL A 231 -4.48 4.27 8.86
N LYS A 232 -5.00 5.29 8.15
CA LYS A 232 -4.21 6.17 7.26
C LYS A 232 -3.08 6.94 7.96
N LYS A 233 -3.15 7.06 9.29
CA LYS A 233 -2.20 7.83 10.09
C LYS A 233 -0.91 7.09 10.38
N PHE A 234 -0.87 5.77 10.28
CA PHE A 234 0.31 4.99 10.64
C PHE A 234 1.24 4.82 9.44
N LYS A 235 2.55 4.98 9.67
CA LYS A 235 3.60 4.56 8.73
C LYS A 235 4.76 3.95 9.48
N MET A 236 5.35 2.88 8.93
CA MET A 236 6.56 2.28 9.45
C MET A 236 7.78 2.87 8.74
N TRP A 237 8.31 3.96 9.27
CA TRP A 237 9.48 4.62 8.70
C TRP A 237 10.77 4.13 9.34
N CYS A 238 11.56 3.35 8.59
CA CYS A 238 12.86 2.84 9.04
C CYS A 238 12.78 2.10 10.40
N GLY A 239 11.76 1.24 10.56
CA GLY A 239 11.52 0.43 11.76
C GLY A 239 10.83 1.16 12.91
N LYS A 240 10.40 2.42 12.71
CA LYS A 240 9.65 3.20 13.70
C LYS A 240 8.26 3.55 13.18
N ILE A 241 7.26 3.36 14.02
CA ILE A 241 5.93 3.91 13.76
C ILE A 241 6.01 5.43 13.86
N GLU A 242 5.63 6.10 12.78
CA GLU A 242 5.42 7.54 12.71
C GLU A 242 3.95 7.82 12.41
N PHE A 243 3.50 9.01 12.80
CA PHE A 243 2.12 9.45 12.59
C PHE A 243 2.06 10.51 11.50
N GLU A 244 1.16 10.31 10.55
CA GLU A 244 0.78 11.35 9.62
C GLU A 244 -0.14 12.35 10.33
N PRO A 245 0.04 13.65 10.05
CA PRO A 245 -0.83 14.67 10.61
C PRO A 245 -2.25 14.53 10.06
N ASP A 246 -3.23 14.71 10.94
CA ASP A 246 -4.61 14.91 10.53
C ASP A 246 -4.81 16.36 10.09
N PHE A 247 -4.78 16.60 8.77
CA PHE A 247 -4.95 17.95 8.24
C PHE A 247 -6.33 18.53 8.50
N ASP A 248 -7.37 17.71 8.65
CA ASP A 248 -8.70 18.22 8.98
C ASP A 248 -8.73 18.74 10.41
N GLU A 249 -8.17 18.00 11.38
CA GLU A 249 -8.03 18.44 12.77
C GLU A 249 -7.13 19.68 12.90
N LEU A 250 -6.08 19.76 12.08
CA LEU A 250 -5.20 20.94 12.01
C LEU A 250 -5.83 22.14 11.28
N ASN A 251 -7.07 22.00 10.78
CA ASN A 251 -7.74 23.01 9.95
C ASN A 251 -6.87 23.43 8.75
N MET A 252 -6.20 22.47 8.13
CA MET A 252 -5.35 22.61 6.95
C MET A 252 -6.03 22.01 5.71
N THR A 253 -5.67 22.54 4.56
CA THR A 253 -6.04 22.09 3.22
C THR A 253 -4.79 21.51 2.58
N GLU A 254 -4.92 20.35 1.96
CA GLU A 254 -3.95 19.80 1.00
C GLU A 254 -4.54 20.02 -0.39
N ASP A 255 -3.82 20.75 -1.24
CA ASP A 255 -4.23 21.05 -2.61
C ASP A 255 -3.17 20.53 -3.58
N THR A 256 -3.61 19.89 -4.66
CA THR A 256 -2.71 19.30 -5.65
C THR A 256 -2.88 20.00 -6.98
N GLY A 257 -1.75 20.30 -7.61
CA GLY A 257 -1.76 21.01 -8.88
C GLY A 257 -0.47 20.82 -9.63
N PHE A 258 -0.34 21.50 -10.75
CA PHE A 258 0.88 21.55 -11.51
C PHE A 258 1.09 22.93 -12.12
N VAL A 259 2.33 23.25 -12.42
CA VAL A 259 2.70 24.40 -13.25
C VAL A 259 3.44 23.88 -14.47
N GLU A 260 3.17 24.48 -15.63
CA GLU A 260 3.95 24.22 -16.83
C GLU A 260 5.17 25.14 -16.85
N VAL A 261 6.35 24.56 -17.00
CA VAL A 261 7.63 25.29 -17.02
C VAL A 261 8.38 25.00 -18.30
N THR A 262 9.24 25.92 -18.71
CA THR A 262 10.16 25.72 -19.82
C THR A 262 11.16 24.63 -19.48
N THR A 263 11.33 23.66 -20.36
CA THR A 263 12.37 22.63 -20.23
C THR A 263 13.70 23.22 -20.65
N THR A 264 14.68 23.14 -19.75
CA THR A 264 16.06 23.53 -20.04
C THR A 264 16.83 22.37 -20.65
N ASP A 265 17.86 22.67 -21.44
CA ASP A 265 18.67 21.67 -22.14
C ASP A 265 19.40 20.70 -21.18
N ASP A 266 19.59 21.08 -19.92
CA ASP A 266 20.24 20.29 -18.85
C ASP A 266 19.28 19.41 -18.05
N ASN A 267 17.97 19.43 -18.33
CA ASN A 267 17.02 18.54 -17.68
C ASN A 267 17.11 17.12 -18.26
N GLU A 268 17.96 16.29 -17.65
CA GLU A 268 18.17 14.88 -18.02
C GLU A 268 17.17 13.92 -17.35
N PHE A 269 16.21 14.43 -16.56
CA PHE A 269 15.22 13.59 -15.87
C PHE A 269 13.99 13.27 -16.72
N LEU A 270 13.78 14.02 -17.81
CA LEU A 270 12.66 13.77 -18.71
C LEU A 270 13.05 12.72 -19.76
N PRO A 271 12.22 11.67 -19.96
CA PRO A 271 12.46 10.67 -20.98
C PRO A 271 12.42 11.28 -22.40
N GLU A 272 11.63 12.35 -22.59
CA GLU A 272 11.58 13.14 -23.82
C GLU A 272 11.73 14.63 -23.49
N LYS A 273 12.68 15.32 -24.15
CA LYS A 273 12.86 16.77 -24.00
C LYS A 273 11.84 17.52 -24.85
N THR A 274 10.69 17.81 -24.28
CA THR A 274 9.67 18.72 -24.84
C THR A 274 9.99 20.17 -24.49
N PRO A 275 9.55 21.19 -25.26
CA PRO A 275 9.83 22.60 -24.96
C PRO A 275 9.36 23.06 -23.57
N THR A 276 8.28 22.45 -23.08
CA THR A 276 7.74 22.65 -21.74
C THR A 276 7.40 21.30 -21.09
N HIS A 277 7.36 21.26 -19.77
CA HIS A 277 6.91 20.10 -19.00
C HIS A 277 6.14 20.54 -17.77
N LYS A 278 5.34 19.63 -17.21
CA LYS A 278 4.61 19.85 -15.96
C LYS A 278 5.50 19.58 -14.76
N VAL A 279 5.39 20.43 -13.74
CA VAL A 279 5.94 20.20 -12.40
C VAL A 279 4.78 20.18 -11.42
N GLY A 280 4.56 19.01 -10.80
CA GLY A 280 3.52 18.81 -9.80
C GLY A 280 3.86 19.42 -8.44
N TYR A 281 2.84 19.77 -7.66
CA TYR A 281 3.00 20.21 -6.28
C TYR A 281 1.86 19.72 -5.39
N PHE A 282 2.18 19.56 -4.11
CA PHE A 282 1.25 19.44 -3.00
C PHE A 282 1.41 20.68 -2.13
N ALA A 283 0.37 21.50 -2.03
CA ALA A 283 0.36 22.71 -1.22
C ALA A 283 -0.44 22.48 0.06
N TYR A 284 0.16 22.83 1.20
CA TYR A 284 -0.45 22.69 2.51
C TYR A 284 -0.66 24.08 3.13
N TYR A 285 -1.91 24.44 3.41
CA TYR A 285 -2.23 25.77 3.95
C TYR A 285 -3.50 25.76 4.81
N ASN A 286 -3.66 26.73 5.71
CA ASN A 286 -4.84 26.80 6.57
C ASN A 286 -6.14 26.95 5.76
N LYS A 287 -7.20 26.24 6.14
CA LYS A 287 -8.54 26.39 5.54
C LYS A 287 -8.99 27.85 5.62
N GLY A 288 -9.49 28.35 4.51
CA GLY A 288 -9.93 29.74 4.35
C GLY A 288 -8.82 30.78 4.21
N LEU A 289 -7.55 30.38 4.05
CA LEU A 289 -6.45 31.32 3.78
C LEU A 289 -6.74 32.19 2.54
N MET A 290 -7.32 31.60 1.50
CA MET A 290 -7.61 32.27 0.23
C MET A 290 -8.96 33.03 0.24
N ASP A 291 -9.80 32.85 1.28
CA ASP A 291 -11.14 33.45 1.34
C ASP A 291 -11.11 34.97 1.52
N LYS A 292 -10.01 35.51 2.05
CA LYS A 292 -9.83 36.94 2.35
C LYS A 292 -9.29 37.76 1.18
N GLY A 293 -9.29 37.20 -0.03
CA GLY A 293 -8.73 37.83 -1.23
C GLY A 293 -7.25 37.49 -1.44
N PRO A 294 -6.60 38.07 -2.46
CA PRO A 294 -5.22 37.75 -2.79
C PRO A 294 -4.31 37.98 -1.58
N VAL A 295 -3.62 36.92 -1.19
CA VAL A 295 -2.50 36.99 -0.23
C VAL A 295 -1.44 37.93 -0.85
N PRO A 296 -0.94 38.93 -0.11
CA PRO A 296 -0.01 39.93 -0.64
C PRO A 296 1.30 39.34 -1.17
#